data_AF-A0A3S4IPE7-F1
#
_entry.id   AF-A0A3S4IPE7-F1
#
_cell.length_a   1.000
_cell.length_b   1.000
_cell.length_c   1.000
_cell.angle_alpha   90.00
_cell.angle_beta   90.00
_cell.angle_gamma   90.00
#
_symmetry.space_group_name_H-M   'P 1'
#
loop_
_entity.id
_entity.type
_entity.pdbx_description
1 polymer ?
#
loop_
_entity_poly.entity_id
_entity_poly.type
_entity_poly.pdbx_seq_one_letter_code
_entity_poly.pdbx_strand_id
1 'polypeptide(L)'
;MVSVGPTTSMRMEKFEKEFIAQTGVKLIVGKGGMGKGTEEGCAEHKALHCVFPAGCAVVAAVCVEEIEDAQWRDLGMPETLWVCRVKEFGPLIVSIDTHGNNLFEQNKIIFNQRKEIVADEICQNVSFIK
;
A
#
# COMPACT_ATOMS: atom_id res chain seq x y z
N MET A 1 15.05 3.90 13.73
CA MET A 1 13.92 2.95 13.55
C MET A 1 14.49 1.59 13.18
N VAL A 2 13.99 0.46 13.71
CA VAL A 2 14.58 -0.88 13.46
C VAL A 2 14.00 -1.53 12.20
N SER A 3 12.71 -1.34 11.95
CA SER A 3 11.98 -1.94 10.82
C SER A 3 10.72 -1.12 10.56
N VAL A 4 10.41 -0.81 9.29
CA VAL A 4 9.19 -0.10 8.89
C VAL A 4 8.72 -0.58 7.52
N GLY A 5 8.06 -1.74 7.53
CA GLY A 5 7.49 -2.31 6.31
C GLY A 5 6.07 -1.77 6.06
N PRO A 6 5.63 -1.72 4.79
CA PRO A 6 4.24 -1.44 4.49
C PRO A 6 3.33 -2.55 5.02
N THR A 7 2.09 -2.20 5.31
CA THR A 7 1.03 -3.16 5.63
C THR A 7 -0.08 -3.13 4.59
N THR A 8 -1.00 -4.11 4.63
CA THR A 8 -2.05 -4.25 3.61
C THR A 8 -2.98 -3.05 3.60
N SER A 9 -2.93 -2.24 2.53
CA SER A 9 -3.70 -0.99 2.40
C SER A 9 -5.21 -1.22 2.40
N MET A 10 -5.67 -2.34 1.83
CA MET A 10 -7.10 -2.67 1.73
C MET A 10 -7.87 -2.63 3.07
N ARG A 11 -7.20 -2.80 4.22
CA ARG A 11 -7.89 -2.70 5.52
C ARG A 11 -8.38 -1.27 5.84
N MET A 12 -7.81 -0.26 5.17
CA MET A 12 -8.10 1.16 5.36
C MET A 12 -9.05 1.72 4.28
N GLU A 13 -9.38 0.94 3.25
CA GLU A 13 -10.23 1.35 2.11
C GLU A 13 -11.56 2.00 2.55
N LYS A 14 -12.20 1.46 3.59
CA LYS A 14 -13.47 2.00 4.09
C LYS A 14 -13.38 3.40 4.72
N PHE A 15 -12.17 3.88 5.02
CA PHE A 15 -11.93 5.17 5.65
C PHE A 15 -11.20 6.15 4.73
N GLU A 16 -10.46 5.63 3.74
CA GLU A 16 -9.43 6.39 3.03
C GLU A 16 -9.98 7.64 2.34
N LYS A 17 -11.12 7.55 1.65
CA LYS A 17 -11.73 8.71 0.97
C LYS A 17 -11.99 9.87 1.93
N GLU A 18 -12.64 9.58 3.05
CA GLU A 18 -12.97 10.55 4.08
C GLU A 18 -11.70 11.07 4.78
N PHE A 19 -10.75 10.17 5.04
CA PHE A 19 -9.47 10.52 5.66
C PHE A 19 -8.66 11.50 4.80
N ILE A 20 -8.61 11.28 3.47
CA ILE A 20 -7.97 12.20 2.53
C ILE A 20 -8.65 13.57 2.58
N ALA A 21 -9.98 13.61 2.54
CA ALA A 21 -10.75 14.84 2.57
C ALA A 21 -10.51 15.66 3.86
N GLN A 22 -10.44 15.00 5.01
CA GLN A 22 -10.30 15.65 6.31
C GLN A 22 -8.86 16.08 6.63
N THR A 23 -7.88 15.26 6.26
CA THR A 23 -6.47 15.50 6.63
C THR A 23 -5.69 16.26 5.58
N GLY A 24 -6.13 16.22 4.32
CA GLY A 24 -5.40 16.80 3.19
C GLY A 24 -4.14 16.02 2.79
N VAL A 25 -3.95 14.79 3.29
CA VAL A 25 -2.80 13.93 2.93
C VAL A 25 -2.68 13.79 1.41
N LYS A 26 -1.44 13.85 0.90
CA LYS A 26 -1.14 13.83 -0.54
C LYS A 26 -0.49 12.54 -1.02
N LEU A 27 0.06 11.74 -0.10
CA LEU A 27 0.74 10.50 -0.41
C LEU A 27 0.39 9.46 0.65
N ILE A 28 -0.13 8.34 0.20
CA ILE A 28 -0.43 7.17 1.02
C ILE A 28 0.52 6.07 0.56
N VAL A 29 1.19 5.41 1.50
CA VAL A 29 2.14 4.33 1.20
C VAL A 29 1.73 3.06 1.91
N GLY A 30 1.61 1.97 1.18
CA GLY A 30 1.27 0.66 1.74
C GLY A 30 1.69 -0.50 0.85
N LYS A 31 1.00 -1.64 0.99
CA LYS A 31 1.17 -2.79 0.10
C LYS A 31 -0.18 -3.36 -0.33
N GLY A 32 -0.17 -3.98 -1.51
CA GLY A 32 -1.40 -4.40 -2.18
C GLY A 32 -2.14 -3.21 -2.79
N GLY A 33 -3.36 -3.44 -3.25
CA GLY A 33 -4.21 -2.39 -3.82
C GLY A 33 -5.20 -1.79 -2.83
N MET A 34 -5.82 -0.72 -3.28
CA MET A 34 -7.03 -0.13 -2.68
C MET A 34 -8.11 -0.07 -3.76
N GLY A 35 -9.35 0.22 -3.35
CA GLY A 35 -10.52 0.15 -4.18
C GLY A 35 -11.03 1.51 -4.64
N LYS A 36 -12.29 1.51 -5.07
CA LYS A 36 -12.97 2.67 -5.67
C LYS A 36 -13.05 3.89 -4.74
N GLY A 37 -13.18 3.69 -3.43
CA GLY A 37 -13.23 4.80 -2.48
C GLY A 37 -11.93 5.60 -2.50
N THR A 38 -10.80 4.88 -2.48
CA THR A 38 -9.48 5.50 -2.59
C THR A 38 -9.24 6.12 -3.95
N GLU A 39 -9.66 5.48 -5.05
CA GLU A 39 -9.60 6.06 -6.41
C GLU A 39 -10.27 7.44 -6.48
N GLU A 40 -11.51 7.52 -5.98
CA GLU A 40 -12.26 8.77 -5.93
C GLU A 40 -11.57 9.81 -5.04
N GLY A 41 -11.13 9.42 -3.85
CA GLY A 41 -10.41 10.31 -2.93
C GLY A 41 -9.12 10.88 -3.54
N CYS A 42 -8.32 10.03 -4.19
CA CYS A 42 -7.11 10.42 -4.91
C CYS A 42 -7.39 11.41 -6.04
N ALA A 43 -8.43 11.15 -6.86
CA ALA A 43 -8.80 11.99 -7.99
C ALA A 43 -9.35 13.37 -7.55
N GLU A 44 -10.25 13.37 -6.56
CA GLU A 44 -10.91 14.57 -6.01
C GLU A 44 -9.93 15.48 -5.28
N HIS A 45 -9.04 14.92 -4.45
CA HIS A 45 -8.17 15.71 -3.55
C HIS A 45 -6.70 15.78 -3.99
N LYS A 46 -6.37 15.23 -5.17
CA LYS A 46 -5.01 15.20 -5.73
C LYS A 46 -4.02 14.52 -4.78
N ALA A 47 -4.38 13.31 -4.34
CA ALA A 47 -3.53 12.42 -3.57
C ALA A 47 -3.08 11.22 -4.41
N LEU A 48 -1.99 10.56 -4.00
CA LEU A 48 -1.46 9.34 -4.62
C LEU A 48 -1.50 8.19 -3.63
N HIS A 49 -1.84 6.98 -4.10
CA HIS A 49 -1.53 5.75 -3.38
C HIS A 49 -0.35 5.05 -4.05
N CYS A 50 0.72 4.88 -3.28
CA CYS A 50 1.94 4.22 -3.70
C CYS A 50 2.13 2.90 -2.95
N VAL A 51 2.67 1.91 -3.64
CA VAL A 51 3.11 0.67 -3.01
C VAL A 51 4.60 0.64 -2.81
N PHE A 52 5.02 0.17 -1.65
CA PHE A 52 6.40 -0.16 -1.33
C PHE A 52 6.62 -1.69 -1.48
N PRO A 53 7.76 -2.16 -2.03
CA PRO A 53 8.06 -3.59 -2.12
C PRO A 53 7.97 -4.29 -0.75
N ALA A 54 7.10 -5.29 -0.64
CA ALA A 54 6.92 -6.01 0.62
C ALA A 54 8.09 -6.95 0.91
N GLY A 55 8.32 -7.27 2.20
CA GLY A 55 9.32 -8.25 2.63
C GLY A 55 10.72 -7.69 2.92
N CYS A 56 10.96 -6.40 2.66
CA CYS A 56 12.24 -5.73 2.94
C CYS A 56 12.12 -4.57 3.94
N ALA A 57 11.40 -4.77 5.05
CA ALA A 57 11.07 -3.73 6.03
C ALA A 57 12.30 -3.02 6.66
N VAL A 58 13.43 -3.72 6.76
CA VAL A 58 14.70 -3.14 7.24
C VAL A 58 15.27 -2.15 6.23
N VAL A 59 15.09 -2.38 4.92
CA VAL A 59 15.58 -1.47 3.87
C VAL A 59 14.87 -0.11 3.98
N ALA A 60 13.55 -0.12 4.17
CA ALA A 60 12.78 1.10 4.42
C ALA A 60 13.23 1.83 5.69
N ALA A 61 13.63 1.10 6.74
CA ALA A 61 14.07 1.69 7.99
C ALA A 61 15.41 2.43 7.88
N VAL A 62 16.27 2.05 6.93
CA VAL A 62 17.54 2.75 6.65
C VAL A 62 17.28 4.16 6.09
N CYS A 63 16.15 4.38 5.42
CA CYS A 63 15.74 5.70 4.92
C CYS A 63 15.23 6.64 6.04
N VAL A 64 15.00 6.14 7.26
CA VAL A 64 14.50 6.95 8.39
C VAL A 64 15.68 7.57 9.12
N GLU A 65 15.82 8.89 9.02
CA GLU A 65 16.89 9.65 9.65
C GLU A 65 16.61 9.92 11.13
N GLU A 66 15.36 10.24 11.46
CA GLU A 66 14.97 10.66 12.81
C GLU A 66 13.49 10.34 13.09
N ILE A 67 13.18 9.97 14.34
CA ILE A 67 11.80 9.94 14.85
C ILE A 67 11.58 11.28 15.54
N GLU A 68 10.80 12.16 14.92
CA GLU A 68 10.56 13.52 15.41
C GLU A 68 9.47 13.56 16.49
N ASP A 69 8.48 12.67 16.41
CA ASP A 69 7.38 12.60 17.36
C ASP A 69 6.70 11.21 17.37
N ALA A 70 5.94 10.92 18.43
CA ALA A 70 5.17 9.69 18.56
C ALA A 70 3.90 9.92 19.40
N GLN A 71 2.75 9.86 18.73
CA GLN A 71 1.41 10.11 19.27
C GLN A 71 0.62 8.81 19.46
N TRP A 72 -0.35 8.80 20.40
CA TRP A 72 -1.21 7.63 20.71
C TRP A 72 -0.44 6.36 21.09
N ARG A 73 0.57 6.53 21.96
CA ARG A 73 1.48 5.44 22.39
C ARG A 73 0.78 4.30 23.13
N ASP A 74 -0.40 4.56 23.68
CA ASP A 74 -1.26 3.59 24.34
C ASP A 74 -1.82 2.52 23.39
N LEU A 75 -1.87 2.79 22.07
CA LEU A 75 -2.21 1.80 21.04
C LEU A 75 -1.13 0.72 20.85
N GLY A 76 0.03 0.90 21.50
CA GLY A 76 1.17 0.01 21.40
C GLY A 76 2.13 0.40 20.28
N MET A 77 3.35 -0.13 20.35
CA MET A 77 4.45 0.19 19.43
C MET A 77 4.07 0.15 17.93
N PRO A 78 3.35 -0.87 17.41
CA PRO A 78 3.06 -0.94 15.97
C PRO A 78 1.94 0.00 15.49
N GLU A 79 1.03 0.43 16.38
CA GLU A 79 -0.14 1.27 16.03
C GLU A 79 0.01 2.72 16.51
N THR A 80 1.13 3.04 17.18
CA THR A 80 1.52 4.42 17.51
C THR A 80 1.66 5.23 16.21
N LEU A 81 1.17 6.47 16.21
CA LEU A 81 1.38 7.39 15.10
C LEU A 81 2.78 7.99 15.20
N TRP A 82 3.72 7.41 14.45
CA TRP A 82 5.11 7.84 14.37
C TRP A 82 5.28 8.97 13.34
N VAL A 83 5.93 10.07 13.74
CA VAL A 83 6.36 11.13 12.82
C VAL A 83 7.85 10.92 12.55
N CYS A 84 8.18 10.58 11.32
CA CYS A 84 9.53 10.22 10.91
C CYS A 84 10.05 11.19 9.86
N ARG A 85 11.25 11.73 10.07
CA ARG A 85 12.02 12.36 9.00
C ARG A 85 12.68 11.27 8.17
N VAL A 86 12.45 11.31 6.87
CA VAL A 86 12.99 10.32 5.93
C VAL A 86 13.77 10.99 4.80
N LYS A 87 14.77 10.29 4.28
CA LYS A 87 15.54 10.69 3.10
C LYS A 87 15.49 9.60 2.05
N GLU A 88 15.09 9.98 0.84
CA GLU A 88 14.99 9.09 -0.32
C GLU A 88 14.19 7.81 -0.02
N PHE A 89 13.04 7.95 0.66
CA PHE A 89 12.20 6.82 1.01
C PHE A 89 11.62 6.13 -0.22
N GLY A 90 12.00 4.89 -0.46
CA GLY A 90 11.56 4.14 -1.63
C GLY A 90 12.34 2.85 -1.86
N PRO A 91 12.14 2.20 -3.02
CA PRO A 91 11.36 2.67 -4.16
C PRO A 91 9.84 2.64 -3.91
N LEU A 92 9.12 3.56 -4.55
CA LEU A 92 7.66 3.63 -4.53
C LEU A 92 7.11 3.47 -5.95
N ILE A 93 6.05 2.68 -6.09
CA ILE A 93 5.32 2.51 -7.35
C ILE A 93 3.96 3.17 -7.21
N VAL A 94 3.64 4.13 -8.08
CA VAL A 94 2.30 4.72 -8.13
C VAL A 94 1.31 3.64 -8.55
N SER A 95 0.37 3.33 -7.67
CA SER A 95 -0.65 2.31 -7.91
C SER A 95 -2.04 2.89 -8.08
N ILE A 96 -2.31 4.05 -7.48
CA ILE A 96 -3.48 4.89 -7.79
C ILE A 96 -2.98 6.31 -8.00
N ASP A 97 -3.32 6.90 -9.15
CA ASP A 97 -2.91 8.25 -9.51
C ASP A 97 -4.00 9.31 -9.26
N THR A 98 -3.69 10.58 -9.53
CA THR A 98 -4.61 11.72 -9.34
C THR A 98 -5.68 11.84 -10.43
N HIS A 99 -5.73 10.90 -11.38
CA HIS A 99 -6.67 10.84 -12.48
C HIS A 99 -7.69 9.71 -12.33
N GLY A 100 -7.59 8.93 -11.24
CA GLY A 100 -8.47 7.78 -10.98
C GLY A 100 -8.00 6.50 -11.68
N ASN A 101 -6.76 6.44 -12.17
CA ASN A 101 -6.22 5.19 -12.68
C ASN A 101 -5.77 4.32 -11.51
N ASN A 102 -6.19 3.04 -11.52
CA ASN A 102 -5.78 2.04 -10.55
C ASN A 102 -5.04 0.89 -11.26
N LEU A 103 -3.74 0.83 -11.01
CA LEU A 103 -2.84 -0.15 -11.61
C LEU A 103 -3.27 -1.60 -11.31
N PHE A 104 -3.75 -1.87 -10.09
CA PHE A 104 -4.11 -3.23 -9.70
C PHE A 104 -5.43 -3.66 -10.32
N GLU A 105 -6.46 -2.80 -10.30
CA GLU A 105 -7.76 -3.14 -10.90
C GLU A 105 -7.67 -3.26 -12.43
N GLN A 106 -6.89 -2.39 -13.09
CA GLN A 106 -6.64 -2.51 -14.54
C GLN A 106 -5.93 -3.82 -14.89
N ASN A 107 -4.88 -4.18 -14.17
CA ASN A 107 -4.13 -5.40 -14.44
C ASN A 107 -4.90 -6.68 -14.08
N LYS A 108 -5.77 -6.63 -13.06
CA LYS A 108 -6.61 -7.76 -12.65
C LYS A 108 -7.49 -8.27 -13.78
N ILE A 109 -7.97 -7.39 -14.66
CA ILE A 109 -8.72 -7.78 -15.87
C ILE A 109 -7.87 -8.69 -16.76
N ILE A 110 -6.63 -8.29 -17.05
CA ILE A 110 -5.70 -9.03 -17.91
C ILE A 110 -5.28 -10.34 -17.25
N PHE A 111 -4.99 -10.32 -15.95
CA PHE A 111 -4.56 -11.51 -15.22
C PHE A 111 -5.68 -12.54 -15.10
N ASN A 112 -6.92 -12.12 -14.89
CA ASN A 112 -8.07 -13.03 -14.85
C ASN A 112 -8.30 -13.78 -16.16
N GLN A 113 -7.99 -13.18 -17.31
CA GLN A 113 -8.09 -13.86 -18.62
C GLN A 113 -7.12 -15.03 -18.75
N ARG A 114 -5.97 -14.98 -18.07
CA ARG A 114 -4.92 -16.02 -18.11
C ARG A 114 -4.98 -16.97 -16.92
N LYS A 115 -5.77 -16.63 -15.90
CA LYS A 115 -5.80 -17.29 -14.60
C LYS A 115 -6.10 -18.79 -14.72
N GLU A 116 -7.16 -19.17 -15.43
CA GLU A 116 -7.57 -20.59 -15.54
C GLU A 116 -6.50 -21.42 -16.26
N ILE A 117 -5.94 -20.92 -17.36
CA ILE A 117 -4.88 -21.61 -18.12
C ILE A 117 -3.66 -21.86 -17.23
N VAL A 118 -3.20 -20.85 -16.50
CA VAL A 118 -2.05 -20.95 -15.60
C VAL A 118 -2.38 -21.84 -14.40
N ALA A 119 -3.61 -21.77 -13.87
CA ALA A 119 -4.04 -22.62 -12.77
C ALA A 119 -4.04 -24.10 -13.16
N ASP A 120 -4.58 -24.45 -14.33
CA ASP A 120 -4.57 -25.81 -14.85
C ASP A 120 -3.15 -26.37 -15.01
N GLU A 121 -2.23 -25.56 -15.55
CA GLU A 121 -0.82 -25.92 -15.69
C GLU A 121 -0.16 -26.16 -14.32
N ILE A 122 -0.36 -25.26 -13.35
CA ILE A 122 0.19 -25.40 -12.01
C ILE A 122 -0.39 -26.65 -11.32
N CYS A 123 -1.70 -26.87 -11.40
CA CYS A 123 -2.39 -28.01 -10.78
C CYS A 123 -1.84 -29.36 -11.24
N GLN A 124 -1.45 -29.50 -12.50
CA GLN A 124 -0.78 -30.72 -12.99
C GLN A 124 0.53 -30.99 -12.24
N ASN A 125 1.30 -29.93 -11.99
CA ASN A 125 2.60 -30.00 -11.33
C ASN A 125 2.51 -30.15 -9.81
N VAL A 126 1.41 -29.74 -9.18
CA VAL A 126 1.22 -29.83 -7.71
C VAL A 126 0.21 -30.89 -7.29
N SER A 127 -0.15 -31.81 -8.20
CA SER A 127 -1.13 -32.89 -7.97
C SER A 127 -0.78 -33.83 -6.80
N PHE A 128 0.45 -33.79 -6.31
CA PHE A 128 0.89 -34.53 -5.12
C PHE A 128 0.51 -33.85 -3.78
N ILE A 129 0.09 -32.59 -3.80
CA ILE A 129 -0.42 -31.87 -2.62
C ILE A 129 -1.91 -32.22 -2.47
N LYS A 130 -2.24 -32.99 -1.43
CA LYS A 130 -3.61 -33.41 -1.09
C LYS A 130 -4.35 -32.36 -0.27
#